data_AF-A0A1V5HSP3-F1
#
_entry.id   AF-A0A1V5HSP3-F1
#
_cell.length_a   1.000
_cell.length_b   1.000
_cell.length_c   1.000
_cell.angle_alpha   90.00
_cell.angle_beta   90.00
_cell.angle_gamma   90.00
#
_symmetry.space_group_name_H-M   'P 1'
#
loop_
_entity.id
_entity.type
_entity.pdbx_description
1 polymer ?
#
loop_
_entity_poly.entity_id
_entity_poly.type
_entity_poly.pdbx_seq_one_letter_code
_entity_poly.pdbx_strand_id
1 'polypeptide(L)'
;MGNFHAELSLALPDYAGCLSVVRSTAAVPADVSDWGGYALAALLSISAGRWVGAAEEDVDAMLAALVGAGAVDGVTRLGEPTVDGFGAHVHRDVVVSLRRIVEGAAPTN
;
A
#
# COMPACT_ATOMS: atom_id res chain seq x y z
N MET A 1 2.80 -8.28 12.59
CA MET A 1 3.70 -7.13 12.78
C MET A 1 4.69 -7.44 13.89
N GLY A 2 5.40 -8.57 13.80
CA GLY A 2 6.22 -9.07 14.91
C GLY A 2 7.38 -8.16 15.30
N ASN A 3 7.89 -7.37 14.35
CA ASN A 3 8.92 -6.36 14.59
C ASN A 3 8.47 -5.24 15.53
N PHE A 4 7.16 -4.97 15.58
CA PHE A 4 6.54 -3.88 16.37
C PHE A 4 5.61 -4.42 17.45
N HIS A 5 5.70 -5.72 17.78
CA HIS A 5 4.72 -6.38 18.63
C HIS A 5 4.66 -5.74 20.02
N ALA A 6 5.80 -5.41 20.63
CA ALA A 6 5.85 -4.85 21.98
C ALA A 6 5.20 -3.47 22.02
N GLU A 7 5.58 -2.59 21.09
CA GLU A 7 5.07 -1.23 20.97
C GLU A 7 3.57 -1.22 20.66
N LEU A 8 3.12 -2.05 19.70
CA LEU A 8 1.71 -2.15 19.34
C LEU A 8 0.86 -2.77 20.47
N SER A 9 1.39 -3.71 21.25
CA SER A 9 0.67 -4.28 22.40
C SER A 9 0.42 -3.22 23.48
N LEU A 10 1.34 -2.27 23.65
CA LEU A 10 1.20 -1.17 24.59
C LEU A 10 0.22 -0.10 24.05
N ALA A 11 0.27 0.18 22.75
CA ALA A 11 -0.59 1.18 22.12
C ALA A 11 -2.05 0.69 21.96
N LEU A 12 -2.25 -0.62 21.73
CA LEU A 12 -3.54 -1.24 21.45
C LEU A 12 -3.76 -2.48 22.34
N PRO A 13 -3.90 -2.31 23.67
CA PRO A 13 -3.93 -3.42 24.61
C PRO A 13 -5.08 -4.40 24.35
N ASP A 14 -6.25 -3.90 23.99
CA ASP A 14 -7.42 -4.74 23.69
C ASP A 14 -7.28 -5.54 22.40
N TYR A 15 -6.41 -5.10 21.48
CA TYR A 15 -6.12 -5.80 20.22
C TYR A 15 -4.86 -6.68 20.30
N ALA A 16 -4.14 -6.67 21.44
CA ALA A 16 -2.86 -7.35 21.57
C ALA A 16 -2.94 -8.85 21.25
N GLY A 17 -4.04 -9.51 21.60
CA GLY A 17 -4.27 -10.93 21.29
C GLY A 17 -4.39 -11.26 19.80
N CYS A 18 -4.63 -10.26 18.96
CA CYS A 18 -4.74 -10.40 17.50
C CYS A 18 -3.43 -10.02 16.77
N LEU A 19 -2.44 -9.48 17.48
CA LEU A 19 -1.18 -9.06 16.86
C LEU A 19 -0.36 -10.27 16.42
N SER A 20 -0.01 -10.30 15.13
CA SER A 20 0.91 -11.31 14.61
C SER A 20 2.32 -11.14 15.21
N VAL A 21 2.86 -12.25 15.74
CA VAL A 21 4.22 -12.37 16.29
C VAL A 21 5.29 -12.63 15.23
N VAL A 22 4.90 -12.86 13.98
CA VAL A 22 5.83 -13.17 12.87
C VAL A 22 6.64 -11.94 12.51
N ARG A 23 7.98 -12.09 12.51
CA ARG A 23 8.94 -11.03 12.18
C ARG A 23 9.39 -11.09 10.72
N SER A 24 9.86 -9.96 10.22
CA SER A 24 10.52 -9.82 8.91
C SER A 24 11.87 -9.11 9.06
N THR A 25 12.75 -9.24 8.07
CA THR A 25 14.04 -8.52 8.04
C THR A 25 13.86 -7.01 8.00
N ALA A 26 12.90 -6.55 7.21
CA ALA A 26 12.44 -5.16 7.16
C ALA A 26 10.91 -5.15 7.19
N ALA A 27 10.34 -4.22 7.95
CA ALA A 27 8.89 -4.03 8.04
C ALA A 27 8.53 -2.63 7.57
N VAL A 28 7.55 -2.52 6.68
CA VAL A 28 7.05 -1.25 6.14
C VAL A 28 5.65 -1.02 6.71
N PRO A 29 5.51 -0.23 7.80
CA PRO A 29 4.21 0.15 8.29
C PRO A 29 3.58 1.19 7.35
N ALA A 30 2.30 1.05 7.05
CA ALA A 30 1.51 1.98 6.25
C ALA A 30 0.04 1.88 6.70
N ASP A 31 -0.74 2.96 6.48
CA ASP A 31 -2.16 2.98 6.80
C ASP A 31 -2.94 1.98 5.92
N VAL A 32 -2.62 1.95 4.62
CA VAL A 32 -3.11 0.94 3.67
C VAL A 32 -1.91 0.19 3.11
N SER A 33 -1.95 -1.14 3.13
CA SER A 33 -0.80 -1.97 2.76
C SER A 33 -0.35 -1.77 1.29
N ASP A 34 -1.30 -1.54 0.39
CA ASP A 34 -1.05 -1.22 -1.02
C ASP A 34 -0.18 0.04 -1.17
N TRP A 35 -0.42 1.07 -0.36
CA TRP A 35 0.36 2.31 -0.39
C TRP A 35 1.81 2.06 0.03
N GLY A 36 2.04 1.16 1.00
CA GLY A 36 3.38 0.68 1.34
C GLY A 36 4.06 -0.03 0.17
N GLY A 37 3.31 -0.83 -0.58
CA GLY A 37 3.77 -1.46 -1.82
C GLY A 37 4.13 -0.45 -2.92
N TYR A 38 3.26 0.54 -3.16
CA TYR A 38 3.50 1.61 -4.12
C TYR A 38 4.74 2.44 -3.73
N ALA A 39 4.88 2.79 -2.45
CA ALA A 39 6.04 3.53 -1.95
C ALA A 39 7.34 2.73 -2.10
N LEU A 40 7.30 1.42 -1.84
CA LEU A 40 8.46 0.55 -2.08
C LEU A 40 8.85 0.54 -3.57
N ALA A 41 7.88 0.41 -4.47
CA ALA A 41 8.14 0.46 -5.91
C ALA A 41 8.69 1.84 -6.37
N ALA A 42 8.22 2.92 -5.75
CA ALA A 42 8.74 4.26 -5.98
C ALA A 42 10.22 4.38 -5.56
N LEU A 43 10.60 3.86 -4.38
CA LEU A 43 11.99 3.82 -3.93
C LEU A 43 12.89 2.99 -4.85
N LEU A 44 12.39 1.84 -5.33
CA LEU A 44 13.09 1.02 -6.31
C LEU A 44 13.27 1.75 -7.64
N SER A 45 12.31 2.59 -8.04
CA SER A 45 12.39 3.39 -9.27
C SER A 45 13.57 4.37 -9.26
N ILE A 46 13.87 4.97 -8.09
CA ILE A 46 15.04 5.85 -7.92
C ILE A 46 16.33 5.07 -8.22
N SER A 47 16.47 3.89 -7.62
CA SER A 47 17.66 3.05 -7.83
C SER A 47 17.76 2.50 -9.26
N ALA A 48 16.62 2.25 -9.90
CA ALA A 48 16.54 1.76 -11.26
C ALA A 48 16.72 2.84 -12.33
N GLY A 49 16.67 4.13 -11.95
CA GLY A 49 16.73 5.26 -12.89
C GLY A 49 15.53 5.36 -13.84
N ARG A 50 14.44 4.64 -13.54
CA ARG A 50 13.20 4.63 -14.33
C ARG A 50 12.03 4.24 -13.44
N TRP A 51 10.83 4.68 -13.80
CA TRP A 51 9.61 4.26 -13.11
C TRP A 51 9.41 2.75 -13.24
N VAL A 52 9.24 2.07 -12.09
CA VAL A 52 8.91 0.64 -11.98
C VAL A 52 7.66 0.39 -11.13
N GLY A 53 6.98 1.44 -10.69
CA GLY A 53 5.70 1.35 -9.97
C GLY A 53 4.51 1.19 -10.92
N ALA A 54 3.32 1.06 -10.32
CA ALA A 54 2.06 1.01 -11.04
C ALA A 54 1.78 2.33 -11.79
N ALA A 55 1.01 2.25 -12.87
CA ALA A 55 0.32 3.39 -13.45
C ALA A 55 -1.10 3.53 -12.86
N GLU A 56 -1.79 4.64 -13.16
CA GLU A 56 -3.16 4.87 -12.68
C GLU A 56 -4.12 3.80 -13.22
N GLU A 57 -3.93 3.41 -14.48
CA GLU A 57 -4.75 2.40 -15.16
C GLU A 57 -4.54 1.01 -14.57
N ASP A 58 -3.35 0.72 -14.05
CA ASP A 58 -3.05 -0.54 -13.37
C ASP A 58 -3.86 -0.67 -12.07
N VAL A 59 -4.10 0.43 -11.35
CA VAL A 59 -4.94 0.43 -10.14
C VAL A 59 -6.37 0.05 -10.49
N ASP A 60 -6.95 0.68 -11.51
CA ASP A 60 -8.32 0.41 -11.93
C ASP A 60 -8.46 -1.02 -12.47
N ALA A 61 -7.50 -1.49 -13.27
CA ALA A 61 -7.48 -2.85 -13.80
C ALA A 61 -7.32 -3.91 -12.69
N MET A 62 -6.44 -3.67 -11.72
CA MET A 62 -6.24 -4.55 -10.57
C MET A 62 -7.50 -4.66 -9.73
N LEU A 63 -8.14 -3.55 -9.38
CA LEU A 63 -9.37 -3.55 -8.57
C LEU A 63 -10.51 -4.24 -9.31
N ALA A 64 -10.69 -3.96 -10.60
CA ALA A 64 -11.70 -4.63 -11.40
C ALA A 64 -11.48 -6.15 -11.46
N ALA A 65 -10.22 -6.60 -11.60
CA ALA A 65 -9.88 -8.02 -11.60
C ALA A 65 -10.13 -8.68 -10.24
N LEU A 66 -9.77 -8.02 -9.13
CA LEU A 66 -10.00 -8.53 -7.78
C LEU A 66 -11.50 -8.64 -7.47
N VAL A 67 -12.28 -7.60 -7.76
CA VAL A 67 -13.74 -7.62 -7.58
C VAL A 67 -14.37 -8.70 -8.46
N GLY A 68 -13.94 -8.82 -9.73
CA GLY A 68 -14.39 -9.88 -10.64
C GLY A 68 -14.06 -11.30 -10.14
N ALA A 69 -12.99 -11.44 -9.35
CA ALA A 69 -12.61 -12.69 -8.69
C ALA A 69 -13.33 -12.93 -7.34
N GLY A 70 -14.21 -12.02 -6.92
CA GLY A 70 -14.98 -12.13 -5.68
C GLY A 70 -14.29 -11.55 -4.44
N ALA A 71 -13.23 -10.75 -4.61
CA ALA A 71 -12.68 -9.97 -3.51
C ALA A 71 -13.71 -8.96 -2.99
N VAL A 72 -13.62 -8.65 -1.70
CA VAL A 72 -14.45 -7.65 -1.03
C VAL A 72 -13.57 -6.67 -0.28
N ASP A 73 -14.06 -5.46 -0.10
CA ASP A 73 -13.42 -4.48 0.76
C ASP A 73 -13.46 -4.92 2.24
N GLY A 74 -12.35 -4.76 2.94
CA GLY A 74 -12.19 -5.21 4.33
C GLY A 74 -13.06 -4.46 5.34
N VAL A 75 -13.47 -3.23 5.01
CA VAL A 75 -14.30 -2.34 5.84
C VAL A 75 -15.77 -2.49 5.48
N THR A 76 -16.14 -2.33 4.21
CA THR A 76 -17.55 -2.33 3.77
C THR A 76 -18.11 -3.74 3.59
N ARG A 77 -17.24 -4.74 3.39
CA ARG A 77 -17.59 -6.14 3.09
C ARG A 77 -18.34 -6.32 1.78
N LEU A 78 -18.27 -5.34 0.87
CA LEU A 78 -18.89 -5.36 -0.44
C LEU A 78 -17.86 -5.63 -1.54
N GLY A 79 -18.31 -6.27 -2.63
CA GLY A 79 -17.52 -6.46 -3.85
C GLY A 79 -17.56 -5.19 -4.71
N GLU A 80 -16.84 -4.17 -4.28
CA GLU A 80 -16.79 -2.85 -4.90
C GLU A 80 -15.32 -2.41 -5.10
N PRO A 81 -15.03 -1.47 -6.02
CA PRO A 81 -13.65 -1.05 -6.32
C PRO A 81 -13.10 -0.09 -5.24
N THR A 82 -13.05 -0.58 -4.01
CA THR A 82 -12.53 0.10 -2.82
C THR A 82 -11.53 -0.83 -2.09
N VAL A 83 -10.59 -0.22 -1.37
CA VAL A 83 -9.66 -0.93 -0.46
C VAL A 83 -9.59 -0.13 0.82
N ASP A 84 -9.77 -0.81 1.95
CA ASP A 84 -9.88 -0.24 3.30
C ASP A 84 -10.89 0.92 3.38
N GLY A 85 -11.97 0.84 2.60
CA GLY A 85 -13.02 1.85 2.49
C GLY A 85 -12.67 3.04 1.60
N PHE A 86 -11.46 3.10 1.04
CA PHE A 86 -11.05 4.14 0.10
C PHE A 86 -11.34 3.73 -1.34
N GLY A 87 -12.02 4.60 -2.08
CA GLY A 87 -12.30 4.37 -3.50
C GLY A 87 -11.05 4.44 -4.38
N ALA A 88 -11.11 3.78 -5.54
CA ALA A 88 -10.02 3.69 -6.51
C ALA A 88 -9.31 5.03 -6.85
N HIS A 89 -10.03 6.16 -6.82
CA HIS A 89 -9.42 7.49 -7.04
C HIS A 89 -8.33 7.84 -6.01
N VAL A 90 -8.52 7.50 -4.73
CA VAL A 90 -7.52 7.78 -3.68
C VAL A 90 -6.24 6.98 -3.93
N HIS A 91 -6.38 5.72 -4.33
CA HIS A 91 -5.24 4.85 -4.64
C HIS A 91 -4.46 5.36 -5.86
N ARG A 92 -5.16 5.83 -6.89
CA ARG A 92 -4.53 6.48 -8.05
C ARG A 92 -3.80 7.77 -7.66
N ASP A 93 -4.41 8.61 -6.84
CA ASP A 93 -3.79 9.85 -6.36
C ASP A 93 -2.48 9.57 -5.60
N VAL A 94 -2.44 8.50 -4.80
CA VAL A 94 -1.21 8.05 -4.13
C VAL A 94 -0.14 7.64 -5.15
N VAL A 95 -0.48 6.80 -6.13
CA VAL A 95 0.46 6.36 -7.19
C VAL A 95 1.00 7.55 -7.98
N VAL A 96 0.15 8.48 -8.39
CA VAL A 96 0.52 9.71 -9.11
C VAL A 96 1.44 10.58 -8.27
N SER A 97 1.12 10.75 -6.99
CA SER A 97 1.90 11.58 -6.08
C SER A 97 3.30 11.01 -5.88
N LEU A 98 3.41 9.69 -5.67
CA LEU A 98 4.69 8.99 -5.54
C LEU A 98 5.52 9.10 -6.82
N ARG A 99 4.90 8.92 -7.99
CA ARG A 99 5.58 9.08 -9.28
C ARG A 99 6.15 10.47 -9.47
N ARG A 100 5.35 11.51 -9.17
CA ARG A 100 5.80 12.91 -9.24
C ARG A 100 6.97 13.19 -8.29
N ILE A 101 6.95 12.62 -7.08
CA ILE A 101 8.06 12.76 -6.12
C ILE A 101 9.34 12.15 -6.69
N VAL A 102 9.26 10.94 -7.26
CA VAL A 102 10.43 10.25 -7.84
C VAL A 102 10.95 10.97 -9.07
N GLU A 103 10.07 11.38 -9.99
CA GLU A 103 10.45 12.10 -11.20
C GLU A 103 11.01 13.50 -10.88
N GLY A 104 10.48 14.18 -9.85
CA GLY A 104 11.01 15.46 -9.37
C GLY A 104 12.30 15.34 -8.56
N ALA A 105 12.60 14.18 -7.99
CA ALA A 105 13.84 13.88 -7.27
C ALA A 105 14.96 13.39 -8.20
N ALA A 106 14.66 13.06 -9.46
CA ALA A 106 15.67 12.68 -10.44
C ALA A 106 16.59 13.90 -10.70
N PRO A 107 17.93 13.74 -10.61
CA PRO A 107 18.83 14.85 -10.89
C PRO A 107 18.59 15.35 -12.32
N THR A 108 18.36 16.66 -12.48
CA THR A 108 18.43 17.32 -13.78
C THR A 108 19.83 17.08 -14.34
N ASN A 109 19.90 16.28 -15.39
CA ASN A 109 21.12 16.02 -16.14
C ASN A 109 21.59 17.28 -16.85
#